data_AF-R5KFL8-F1
#
_entry.id   AF-R5KFL8-F1
#
_cell.length_a   1.000
_cell.length_b   1.000
_cell.length_c   1.000
_cell.angle_alpha   90.00
_cell.angle_beta   90.00
_cell.angle_gamma   90.00
#
_symmetry.space_group_name_H-M   'P 1'
#
loop_
_entity.id
_entity.type
_entity.pdbx_description
1 polymer ?
#
loop_
_entity_poly.entity_id
_entity_poly.type
_entity_poly.pdbx_seq_one_letter_code
_entity_poly.pdbx_strand_id
1 'polypeptide(L)'
;MPCLDTLEKKGIGCYIQYTLNEYETERLETGVPPTAQRIETFKELSRRLGKAAVIWRFDPLVLSDDITIDDLVEKIRRIGSQIHEYTEKLVFSFADIMSYKRVRLNLERNNIPYHEWEESQMEEVAERISRLNTDEGWGLQLATCSENIDLERHGITHNRCIDGDLIVRLAWRDKALMDFMGVTISKGGPVAGDLFDNDAIALTDGHFFYSVHKKDQGQRKACLCMAAKDIGEYNTCPHMCEYCYANTSKQAALANWKMHNYNPKGETITGK
;
A
#
# COMPACT_ATOMS: atom_id res chain seq x y z
N MET A 1 -19.52 -2.72 2.97
CA MET A 1 -18.53 -1.62 2.93
C MET A 1 -19.25 -0.31 2.60
N PRO A 2 -19.89 0.34 3.58
CA PRO A 2 -20.89 1.40 3.33
C PRO A 2 -20.32 2.66 2.65
N CYS A 3 -19.03 2.95 2.83
CA CYS A 3 -18.40 4.11 2.20
C CYS A 3 -18.21 3.93 0.69
N LEU A 4 -17.93 2.71 0.21
CA LEU A 4 -17.77 2.45 -1.23
C LEU A 4 -19.08 2.69 -1.99
N ASP A 5 -20.22 2.25 -1.44
CA ASP A 5 -21.54 2.52 -2.02
C ASP A 5 -21.78 4.04 -2.17
N THR A 6 -21.25 4.83 -1.25
CA THR A 6 -21.37 6.29 -1.27
C THR A 6 -20.47 6.92 -2.34
N LEU A 7 -19.24 6.43 -2.49
CA LEU A 7 -18.32 6.90 -3.54
C LEU A 7 -18.87 6.58 -4.93
N GLU A 8 -19.35 5.36 -5.15
CA GLU A 8 -19.95 4.94 -6.43
C GLU A 8 -21.18 5.78 -6.79
N LYS A 9 -22.10 6.00 -5.84
CA LYS A 9 -23.28 6.87 -6.06
C LYS A 9 -22.90 8.31 -6.42
N LYS A 10 -21.74 8.77 -5.98
CA LYS A 10 -21.20 10.10 -6.28
C LYS A 10 -20.32 10.13 -7.54
N GLY A 11 -20.11 8.98 -8.20
CA GLY A 11 -19.21 8.87 -9.34
C GLY A 11 -17.74 9.09 -8.99
N ILE A 12 -17.34 8.85 -7.74
CA ILE A 12 -15.96 9.04 -7.28
C ILE A 12 -15.23 7.71 -7.39
N GLY A 13 -14.26 7.63 -8.32
CA GLY A 13 -13.37 6.49 -8.44
C GLY A 13 -12.39 6.39 -7.26
N CYS A 14 -11.95 5.17 -6.94
CA CYS A 14 -10.92 4.94 -5.94
C CYS A 14 -10.12 3.66 -6.25
N TYR A 15 -8.92 3.59 -5.70
CA TYR A 15 -8.18 2.35 -5.51
C TYR A 15 -7.72 2.29 -4.05
N ILE A 16 -7.45 1.08 -3.58
CA ILE A 16 -7.21 0.80 -2.17
C ILE A 16 -5.78 0.30 -2.01
N GLN A 17 -5.03 1.00 -1.17
CA GLN A 17 -3.80 0.50 -0.57
C GLN A 17 -4.19 -0.28 0.69
N TYR A 18 -4.12 -1.61 0.65
CA TYR A 18 -4.60 -2.46 1.75
C TYR A 18 -3.42 -3.15 2.45
N THR A 19 -3.14 -2.73 3.69
CA THR A 19 -2.14 -3.40 4.53
C THR A 19 -2.68 -4.73 5.04
N LEU A 20 -2.01 -5.81 4.67
CA LEU A 20 -2.29 -7.17 5.08
C LEU A 20 -0.98 -7.84 5.49
N ASN A 21 -0.64 -7.65 6.75
CA ASN A 21 0.47 -8.31 7.44
C ASN A 21 -0.05 -9.50 8.25
N GLU A 22 0.83 -10.40 8.69
CA GLU A 22 0.48 -11.53 9.58
C GLU A 22 1.24 -11.45 10.91
N TYR A 23 0.83 -10.53 11.78
CA TYR A 23 1.47 -10.27 13.09
C TYR A 23 0.56 -10.56 14.30
N GLU A 24 -0.39 -11.49 14.16
CA GLU A 24 -1.33 -11.83 15.23
C GLU A 24 -0.65 -12.51 16.43
N THR A 25 0.26 -13.45 16.15
CA THR A 25 1.02 -14.18 17.18
C THR A 25 1.89 -13.23 17.98
N GLU A 26 2.57 -12.31 17.30
CA GLU A 26 3.51 -11.36 17.86
C GLU A 26 2.82 -10.09 18.40
N ARG A 27 1.50 -10.01 18.20
CA ARG A 27 0.62 -8.95 18.73
C ARG A 27 1.04 -7.53 18.31
N LEU A 28 1.63 -7.36 17.12
CA LEU A 28 2.04 -6.03 16.65
C LEU A 28 0.86 -5.18 16.17
N GLU A 29 -0.24 -5.79 15.73
CA GLU A 29 -1.46 -5.13 15.22
C GLU A 29 -2.68 -5.43 16.11
N THR A 30 -2.62 -5.07 17.40
CA THR A 30 -3.59 -5.56 18.42
C THR A 30 -5.06 -5.20 18.20
N GLY A 31 -5.38 -4.18 17.42
CA GLY A 31 -6.73 -3.69 17.20
C GLY A 31 -7.27 -3.90 15.78
N VAL A 32 -6.54 -4.61 14.90
CA VAL A 32 -7.06 -4.97 13.57
C VAL A 32 -7.85 -6.28 13.62
N PRO A 33 -8.78 -6.52 12.68
CA PRO A 33 -9.49 -7.80 12.59
C PRO A 33 -8.54 -8.97 12.28
N PRO A 34 -8.95 -10.22 12.59
CA PRO A 34 -8.10 -11.37 12.34
C PRO A 34 -7.68 -11.52 10.87
N THR A 35 -6.51 -12.14 10.62
CA THR A 35 -5.91 -12.26 9.27
C THR A 35 -6.86 -12.89 8.27
N ALA A 36 -7.56 -13.97 8.66
CA ALA A 36 -8.55 -14.62 7.80
C ALA A 36 -9.70 -13.67 7.38
N GLN A 37 -10.18 -12.82 8.29
CA GLN A 37 -11.22 -11.83 7.99
C GLN A 37 -10.69 -10.72 7.07
N ARG A 38 -9.44 -10.29 7.28
CA ARG A 38 -8.79 -9.28 6.42
C ARG A 38 -8.53 -9.81 5.01
N ILE A 39 -8.18 -11.09 4.86
CA ILE A 39 -8.07 -11.77 3.56
C ILE A 39 -9.41 -11.75 2.82
N GLU A 40 -10.51 -12.12 3.48
CA GLU A 40 -11.82 -12.08 2.83
C GLU A 40 -12.27 -10.67 2.47
N THR A 41 -11.94 -9.68 3.31
CA THR A 41 -12.16 -8.26 3.00
C THR A 41 -11.36 -7.82 1.77
N PHE A 42 -10.10 -8.24 1.67
CA PHE A 42 -9.24 -7.96 0.51
C PHE A 42 -9.81 -8.53 -0.78
N LYS A 43 -10.23 -9.81 -0.76
CA LYS A 43 -10.85 -10.46 -1.91
C LYS A 43 -12.15 -9.75 -2.32
N GLU A 44 -12.97 -9.35 -1.36
CA GLU A 44 -14.22 -8.65 -1.65
C GLU A 44 -14.00 -7.26 -2.26
N LEU A 45 -13.02 -6.50 -1.75
CA LEU A 45 -12.59 -5.25 -2.37
C LEU A 45 -12.17 -5.46 -3.82
N SER A 46 -11.38 -6.50 -4.08
CA SER A 46 -10.88 -6.82 -5.41
C SER A 46 -11.97 -7.26 -6.37
N ARG A 47 -12.94 -8.08 -5.93
CA ARG A 47 -14.10 -8.45 -6.75
C ARG A 47 -14.93 -7.24 -7.17
N ARG A 48 -15.01 -6.23 -6.29
CA ARG A 48 -15.83 -5.04 -6.51
C ARG A 48 -15.13 -3.96 -7.34
N LEU A 49 -13.85 -3.68 -7.05
CA LEU A 49 -13.08 -2.61 -7.69
C LEU A 49 -12.20 -3.11 -8.86
N GLY A 50 -11.98 -4.42 -8.94
CA GLY A 50 -11.01 -5.06 -9.82
C GLY A 50 -9.64 -5.22 -9.14
N LYS A 51 -8.92 -6.30 -9.46
CA LYS A 51 -7.60 -6.62 -8.88
C LYS A 51 -6.55 -5.53 -9.07
N ALA A 52 -6.64 -4.77 -10.16
CA ALA A 52 -5.78 -3.62 -10.43
C ALA A 52 -5.93 -2.49 -9.41
N ALA A 53 -7.12 -2.36 -8.80
CA ALA A 53 -7.47 -1.27 -7.90
C ALA A 53 -7.30 -1.65 -6.42
N VAL A 54 -6.78 -2.84 -6.10
CA VAL A 54 -6.50 -3.26 -4.73
C VAL A 54 -5.05 -3.70 -4.64
N ILE A 55 -4.24 -2.87 -3.99
CA ILE A 55 -2.79 -3.07 -3.86
C ILE A 55 -2.51 -3.72 -2.52
N TRP A 56 -1.88 -4.88 -2.53
CA TRP A 56 -1.46 -5.55 -1.30
C TRP A 56 -0.23 -4.85 -0.74
N ARG A 57 -0.31 -4.41 0.51
CA ARG A 57 0.82 -3.90 1.27
C ARG A 57 1.18 -4.87 2.39
N PHE A 58 2.36 -5.48 2.30
CA PHE A 58 2.98 -6.13 3.46
C PHE A 58 3.98 -5.12 4.06
N ASP A 59 3.44 -4.16 4.79
CA ASP A 59 4.12 -2.92 5.15
C ASP A 59 3.84 -2.54 6.60
N PRO A 60 4.87 -2.41 7.47
CA PRO A 60 6.29 -2.72 7.22
C PRO A 60 6.63 -4.21 7.50
N LEU A 61 7.76 -4.67 6.96
CA LEU A 61 8.46 -5.88 7.41
C LEU A 61 9.19 -5.58 8.73
N VAL A 62 8.89 -6.36 9.78
CA VAL A 62 9.44 -6.17 11.13
C VAL A 62 10.26 -7.40 11.53
N LEU A 63 11.51 -7.19 11.95
CA LEU A 63 12.33 -8.21 12.60
C LEU A 63 12.22 -8.06 14.12
N SER A 64 12.21 -9.19 14.82
CA SER A 64 12.23 -9.26 16.28
C SER A 64 12.81 -10.59 16.74
N ASP A 65 12.91 -10.81 18.05
CA ASP A 65 13.32 -12.10 18.60
C ASP A 65 12.44 -13.26 18.13
N ASP A 66 11.16 -12.97 17.82
CA ASP A 66 10.16 -13.94 17.39
C ASP A 66 9.86 -13.91 15.88
N ILE A 67 10.49 -13.00 15.12
CA ILE A 67 10.25 -12.84 13.67
C ILE A 67 11.57 -12.77 12.93
N THR A 68 11.90 -13.86 12.23
CA THR A 68 13.06 -13.95 11.34
C THR A 68 12.68 -13.66 9.89
N ILE A 69 13.70 -13.58 9.01
CA ILE A 69 13.48 -13.50 7.55
C ILE A 69 12.69 -14.72 7.04
N ASP A 70 12.99 -15.92 7.55
CA ASP A 70 12.25 -17.14 7.19
C ASP A 70 10.76 -17.01 7.54
N ASP A 71 10.47 -16.52 8.74
CA ASP A 71 9.09 -16.31 9.19
C ASP A 71 8.36 -15.28 8.33
N LEU A 72 9.01 -14.19 7.94
CA LEU A 72 8.43 -13.15 7.08
C LEU A 72 8.11 -13.70 5.69
N VAL A 73 9.05 -14.40 5.05
CA VAL A 73 8.84 -15.00 3.73
C VAL A 73 7.70 -16.01 3.78
N GLU A 74 7.62 -16.79 4.85
CA GLU A 74 6.60 -17.81 5.06
C GLU A 74 5.21 -17.19 5.36
N LYS A 75 5.14 -16.10 6.13
CA LYS A 75 3.92 -15.28 6.31
C LYS A 75 3.44 -14.68 4.98
N ILE A 76 4.35 -14.12 4.18
CA ILE A 76 4.04 -13.59 2.83
C ILE A 76 3.52 -14.72 1.94
N ARG A 77 4.15 -15.90 1.95
CA ARG A 77 3.70 -17.07 1.19
C ARG A 77 2.26 -17.44 1.56
N ARG A 78 1.95 -17.59 2.85
CA ARG A 78 0.60 -17.96 3.30
C ARG A 78 -0.49 -16.97 2.85
N ILE A 79 -0.21 -15.67 2.92
CA ILE A 79 -1.16 -14.66 2.45
C ILE A 79 -1.21 -14.67 0.91
N GLY A 80 -0.07 -14.60 0.25
CA GLY A 80 0.06 -14.51 -1.21
C GLY A 80 -0.64 -15.67 -1.93
N SER A 81 -0.47 -16.91 -1.46
CA SER A 81 -1.17 -18.09 -1.99
C SER A 81 -2.70 -18.00 -1.91
N GLN A 82 -3.26 -17.09 -1.10
CA GLN A 82 -4.70 -16.89 -0.99
C GLN A 82 -5.22 -15.67 -1.77
N ILE A 83 -4.36 -14.70 -2.09
CA ILE A 83 -4.80 -13.41 -2.64
C ILE A 83 -4.13 -12.98 -3.95
N HIS A 84 -3.13 -13.72 -4.47
CA HIS A 84 -2.39 -13.29 -5.66
C HIS A 84 -3.30 -13.09 -6.89
N GLU A 85 -4.39 -13.84 -7.03
CA GLU A 85 -5.38 -13.65 -8.13
C GLU A 85 -6.23 -12.38 -7.97
N TYR A 86 -6.24 -11.79 -6.77
CA TYR A 86 -7.05 -10.65 -6.38
C TYR A 86 -6.26 -9.34 -6.36
N THR A 87 -5.00 -9.36 -6.75
CA THR A 87 -4.18 -8.14 -6.88
C THR A 87 -3.22 -8.28 -8.05
N GLU A 88 -2.62 -7.18 -8.46
CA GLU A 88 -1.52 -7.19 -9.43
C GLU A 88 -0.20 -6.74 -8.80
N LYS A 89 -0.22 -6.30 -7.54
CA LYS A 89 0.93 -5.62 -6.95
C LYS A 89 1.07 -5.92 -5.47
N LEU A 90 2.28 -6.34 -5.08
CA LEU A 90 2.74 -6.42 -3.70
C LEU A 90 3.71 -5.26 -3.44
N VAL A 91 3.38 -4.45 -2.44
CA VAL A 91 4.25 -3.39 -1.92
C VAL A 91 4.71 -3.77 -0.53
N PHE A 92 6.00 -3.62 -0.24
CA PHE A 92 6.55 -3.79 1.10
C PHE A 92 7.55 -2.68 1.44
N SER A 93 7.93 -2.59 2.71
CA SER A 93 9.01 -1.70 3.17
C SER A 93 9.68 -2.31 4.40
N PHE A 94 10.79 -1.73 4.82
CA PHE A 94 11.52 -2.18 6.00
C PHE A 94 11.19 -1.28 7.19
N ALA A 95 10.92 -1.88 8.35
CA ALA A 95 10.72 -1.10 9.57
C ALA A 95 12.05 -0.46 10.01
N ASP A 96 12.21 0.83 9.72
CA ASP A 96 13.25 1.68 10.29
C ASP A 96 12.75 2.18 11.66
N ILE A 97 13.14 1.55 12.76
CA ILE A 97 12.58 1.86 14.09
C ILE A 97 13.39 2.96 14.76
N MET A 98 14.71 2.95 14.57
CA MET A 98 15.64 3.87 15.19
C MET A 98 15.51 5.30 14.66
N SER A 99 15.16 5.51 13.38
CA SER A 99 14.92 6.87 12.87
C SER A 99 13.57 7.45 13.33
N TYR A 100 12.61 6.60 13.72
CA TYR A 100 11.30 7.02 14.18
C TYR A 100 11.18 6.92 15.71
N LYS A 101 11.67 7.97 16.40
CA LYS A 101 11.60 8.11 17.86
C LYS A 101 10.27 7.66 18.49
N ARG A 102 9.15 7.95 17.83
CA ARG A 102 7.81 7.60 18.34
C ARG A 102 7.51 6.09 18.27
N VAL A 103 7.90 5.46 17.17
CA VAL A 103 7.77 4.01 16.98
C VAL A 103 8.58 3.30 18.05
N ARG A 104 9.86 3.69 18.19
CA ARG A 104 10.74 3.16 19.23
C ARG A 104 10.15 3.28 20.64
N LEU A 105 9.69 4.46 21.04
CA LEU A 105 9.10 4.68 22.36
C LEU A 105 7.84 3.85 22.61
N ASN A 106 7.04 3.56 21.57
CA ASN A 106 5.85 2.71 21.70
C ASN A 106 6.25 1.24 21.92
N LEU A 107 7.21 0.74 21.14
CA LEU A 107 7.73 -0.63 21.26
C LEU A 107 8.38 -0.85 22.63
N GLU A 108 9.29 0.04 23.05
CA GLU A 108 9.96 -0.02 24.36
C GLU A 108 8.95 0.00 25.53
N ARG A 109 7.96 0.90 25.48
CA ARG A 109 6.95 1.01 26.55
C ARG A 109 6.12 -0.26 26.71
N ASN A 110 5.88 -0.98 25.62
CA ASN A 110 5.07 -2.18 25.61
C ASN A 110 5.92 -3.46 25.65
N ASN A 111 7.24 -3.34 25.86
CA ASN A 111 8.21 -4.44 25.90
C ASN A 111 8.15 -5.33 24.65
N ILE A 112 8.02 -4.71 23.47
CA ILE A 112 8.03 -5.42 22.19
C ILE A 112 9.49 -5.45 21.67
N PRO A 113 10.10 -6.65 21.52
CA PRO A 113 11.44 -6.76 20.96
C PRO A 113 11.43 -6.35 19.49
N TYR A 114 12.54 -5.80 19.01
CA TYR A 114 12.71 -5.43 17.62
C TYR A 114 14.20 -5.43 17.24
N HIS A 115 14.46 -5.70 15.96
CA HIS A 115 15.79 -5.61 15.36
C HIS A 115 15.77 -4.63 14.18
N GLU A 116 16.84 -3.86 14.04
CA GLU A 116 17.04 -3.03 12.85
C GLU A 116 17.45 -3.89 11.66
N TRP A 117 17.07 -3.45 10.47
CA TRP A 117 17.45 -4.09 9.23
C TRP A 117 18.85 -3.65 8.80
N GLU A 118 19.73 -4.61 8.56
CA GLU A 118 20.98 -4.39 7.82
C GLU A 118 20.73 -4.46 6.31
N GLU A 119 21.49 -3.72 5.50
CA GLU A 119 21.32 -3.72 4.04
C GLU A 119 21.40 -5.13 3.44
N SER A 120 22.32 -5.98 3.94
CA SER A 120 22.44 -7.37 3.49
C SER A 120 21.18 -8.20 3.76
N GLN A 121 20.49 -7.95 4.88
CA GLN A 121 19.23 -8.62 5.22
C GLN A 121 18.09 -8.11 4.35
N MET A 122 18.05 -6.81 4.05
CA MET A 122 17.08 -6.22 3.12
C MET A 122 17.22 -6.82 1.73
N GLU A 123 18.47 -6.95 1.23
CA GLU A 123 18.75 -7.60 -0.06
C GLU A 123 18.35 -9.08 -0.04
N GLU A 124 18.67 -9.81 1.02
CA GLU A 124 18.31 -11.23 1.17
C GLU A 124 16.79 -11.44 1.11
N VAL A 125 16.02 -10.73 1.94
CA VAL A 125 14.57 -10.92 1.98
C VAL A 125 13.91 -10.45 0.68
N ALA A 126 14.41 -9.38 0.06
CA ALA A 126 13.93 -8.91 -1.24
C ALA A 126 14.14 -9.96 -2.34
N GLU A 127 15.34 -10.55 -2.41
CA GLU A 127 15.62 -11.65 -3.34
C GLU A 127 14.67 -12.82 -3.11
N ARG A 128 14.46 -13.20 -1.85
CA ARG A 128 13.58 -14.33 -1.49
C ARG A 128 12.11 -14.08 -1.83
N ILE A 129 11.61 -12.86 -1.60
CA ILE A 129 10.25 -12.47 -2.02
C ILE A 129 10.13 -12.51 -3.55
N SER A 130 11.15 -12.06 -4.28
CA SER A 130 11.18 -12.10 -5.75
C SER A 130 11.16 -13.53 -6.31
N ARG A 131 11.98 -14.42 -5.74
CA ARG A 131 11.97 -15.85 -6.07
C ARG A 131 10.61 -16.47 -5.74
N LEU A 132 10.06 -16.21 -4.56
CA LEU A 132 8.74 -16.71 -4.15
C LEU A 132 7.63 -16.32 -5.15
N ASN A 133 7.60 -15.05 -5.58
CA ASN A 133 6.64 -14.55 -6.57
C ASN A 133 6.73 -15.28 -7.91
N THR A 134 7.93 -15.75 -8.28
CA THR A 134 8.20 -16.51 -9.51
C THR A 134 7.85 -17.99 -9.32
N ASP A 135 8.37 -18.61 -8.26
CA ASP A 135 8.25 -20.04 -7.98
C ASP A 135 6.80 -20.47 -7.74
N GLU A 136 6.02 -19.62 -7.06
CA GLU A 136 4.58 -19.84 -6.82
C GLU A 136 3.70 -19.38 -8.00
N GLY A 137 4.30 -18.83 -9.06
CA GLY A 137 3.58 -18.39 -10.27
C GLY A 137 2.59 -17.24 -10.04
N TRP A 138 2.82 -16.40 -9.02
CA TRP A 138 1.90 -15.31 -8.67
C TRP A 138 1.89 -14.19 -9.72
N GLY A 139 3.04 -13.89 -10.31
CA GLY A 139 3.17 -12.86 -11.36
C GLY A 139 2.81 -11.44 -10.88
N LEU A 140 3.01 -11.14 -9.59
CA LEU A 140 2.74 -9.80 -9.04
C LEU A 140 3.87 -8.84 -9.40
N GLN A 141 3.52 -7.57 -9.62
CA GLN A 141 4.49 -6.48 -9.61
C GLN A 141 4.99 -6.27 -8.17
N LEU A 142 6.29 -6.40 -7.96
CA LEU A 142 6.90 -6.14 -6.66
C LEU A 142 7.42 -4.70 -6.60
N ALA A 143 7.19 -4.05 -5.46
CA ALA A 143 7.70 -2.70 -5.25
C ALA A 143 8.00 -2.39 -3.78
N THR A 144 8.98 -1.51 -3.54
CA THR A 144 9.27 -0.95 -2.21
C THR A 144 8.89 0.52 -2.11
N CYS A 145 8.41 0.95 -0.94
CA CYS A 145 7.93 2.32 -0.75
C CYS A 145 8.95 3.20 -0.01
N SER A 146 9.42 4.27 -0.66
CA SER A 146 10.29 5.29 -0.04
C SER A 146 11.61 4.75 0.50
N GLU A 147 12.10 3.65 -0.06
CA GLU A 147 13.39 3.06 0.29
C GLU A 147 14.52 3.69 -0.52
N ASN A 148 15.71 3.78 0.06
CA ASN A 148 16.91 4.26 -0.65
C ASN A 148 17.72 3.11 -1.28
N ILE A 149 17.43 1.86 -0.91
CA ILE A 149 18.12 0.68 -1.42
C ILE A 149 17.63 0.34 -2.83
N ASP A 150 18.58 0.10 -3.74
CA ASP A 150 18.29 -0.31 -5.11
C ASP A 150 18.07 -1.83 -5.19
N LEU A 151 16.82 -2.21 -5.41
CA LEU A 151 16.38 -3.60 -5.55
C LEU A 151 15.92 -3.92 -6.98
N GLU A 152 16.20 -3.05 -7.97
CA GLU A 152 15.78 -3.26 -9.36
C GLU A 152 16.37 -4.55 -9.94
N ARG A 153 17.57 -4.92 -9.51
CA ARG A 153 18.23 -6.20 -9.88
C ARG A 153 17.43 -7.45 -9.49
N HIS A 154 16.51 -7.33 -8.56
CA HIS A 154 15.59 -8.39 -8.14
C HIS A 154 14.18 -8.23 -8.76
N GLY A 155 14.01 -7.35 -9.73
CA GLY A 155 12.71 -7.05 -10.35
C GLY A 155 11.77 -6.26 -9.44
N ILE A 156 12.31 -5.59 -8.42
CA ILE A 156 11.54 -4.82 -7.45
C ILE A 156 11.68 -3.33 -7.76
N THR A 157 10.55 -2.71 -8.08
CA THR A 157 10.49 -1.30 -8.49
C THR A 157 10.29 -0.34 -7.31
N HIS A 158 10.52 0.95 -7.52
CA HIS A 158 10.12 1.97 -6.55
C HIS A 158 8.62 2.25 -6.62
N ASN A 159 7.93 2.12 -5.50
CA ASN A 159 6.49 2.31 -5.44
C ASN A 159 6.06 3.79 -5.43
N ARG A 160 4.88 4.03 -6.01
CA ARG A 160 4.11 5.26 -5.87
C ARG A 160 2.82 4.93 -5.13
N CYS A 161 2.66 5.41 -3.90
CA CYS A 161 1.41 5.23 -3.17
C CYS A 161 0.26 5.99 -3.82
N ILE A 162 0.55 7.19 -4.34
CA ILE A 162 -0.32 7.96 -5.24
C ILE A 162 0.29 7.90 -6.65
N ASP A 163 -0.18 6.93 -7.45
CA ASP A 163 0.35 6.62 -8.78
C ASP A 163 -0.54 7.20 -9.88
N GLY A 164 -0.03 8.20 -10.61
CA GLY A 164 -0.77 8.83 -11.70
C GLY A 164 -1.06 7.89 -12.87
N ASP A 165 -0.13 7.00 -13.19
CA ASP A 165 -0.30 6.05 -14.30
C ASP A 165 -1.36 5.00 -13.94
N LEU A 166 -1.39 4.56 -12.68
CA LEU A 166 -2.45 3.66 -12.20
C LEU A 166 -3.82 4.37 -12.21
N ILE A 167 -3.89 5.63 -11.78
CA ILE A 167 -5.13 6.41 -11.84
C ILE A 167 -5.64 6.50 -13.28
N VAL A 168 -4.77 6.80 -14.25
CA VAL A 168 -5.13 6.78 -15.67
C VAL A 168 -5.61 5.40 -16.09
N ARG A 169 -4.88 4.34 -15.75
CA ARG A 169 -5.24 2.96 -16.11
C ARG A 169 -6.64 2.57 -15.63
N LEU A 170 -7.02 3.02 -14.44
CA LEU A 170 -8.32 2.73 -13.83
C LEU A 170 -9.44 3.66 -14.29
N ALA A 171 -9.13 4.91 -14.66
CA ALA A 171 -10.12 5.96 -14.86
C ALA A 171 -9.99 6.72 -16.20
N TRP A 172 -9.30 6.17 -17.21
CA TRP A 172 -9.04 6.84 -18.50
C TRP A 172 -10.29 7.34 -19.24
N ARG A 173 -11.46 6.81 -18.93
CA ARG A 173 -12.76 7.25 -19.50
C ARG A 173 -13.32 8.51 -18.82
N ASP A 174 -12.78 8.92 -17.67
CA ASP A 174 -13.13 10.17 -17.00
C ASP A 174 -12.38 11.34 -17.66
N LYS A 175 -13.05 11.97 -18.62
CA LYS A 175 -12.48 13.09 -19.36
C LYS A 175 -12.08 14.26 -18.46
N ALA A 176 -12.88 14.58 -17.44
CA ALA A 176 -12.58 15.71 -16.56
C ALA A 176 -11.31 15.45 -15.75
N LEU A 177 -11.12 14.21 -15.29
CA LEU A 177 -9.90 13.79 -14.61
C LEU A 177 -8.69 13.77 -15.55
N MET A 178 -8.83 13.24 -16.77
CA MET A 178 -7.73 13.22 -17.75
C MET A 178 -7.29 14.64 -18.15
N ASP A 179 -8.25 15.54 -18.40
CA ASP A 179 -7.99 16.95 -18.67
C ASP A 179 -7.26 17.62 -17.49
N PHE A 180 -7.69 17.35 -16.25
CA PHE A 180 -7.04 17.87 -15.03
C PHE A 180 -5.61 17.34 -14.86
N MET A 181 -5.38 16.06 -15.17
CA MET A 181 -4.06 15.43 -15.09
C MET A 181 -3.16 15.79 -16.29
N GLY A 182 -3.70 16.40 -17.35
CA GLY A 182 -2.99 16.71 -18.58
C GLY A 182 -2.62 15.46 -19.40
N VAL A 183 -3.44 14.41 -19.31
CA VAL A 183 -3.22 13.12 -19.98
C VAL A 183 -3.99 13.08 -21.30
N THR A 184 -3.31 12.74 -22.39
CA THR A 184 -3.94 12.50 -23.69
C THR A 184 -4.14 11.00 -23.89
N ILE A 185 -5.39 10.58 -24.10
CA ILE A 185 -5.73 9.21 -24.46
C ILE A 185 -5.81 9.08 -25.98
N SER A 186 -5.04 8.14 -26.52
CA SER A 186 -4.96 7.86 -27.96
C SER A 186 -5.54 6.49 -28.27
N LYS A 187 -5.98 6.29 -29.53
CA LYS A 187 -6.51 5.02 -30.03
C LYS A 187 -5.60 4.47 -31.14
N GLY A 188 -5.45 3.14 -31.20
CA GLY A 188 -4.57 2.49 -32.17
C GLY A 188 -3.14 2.38 -31.66
N GLY A 189 -2.99 1.94 -30.41
CA GLY A 189 -1.69 1.77 -29.77
C GLY A 189 -0.84 0.67 -30.40
N PRO A 190 0.45 0.57 -29.99
CA PRO A 190 1.38 -0.39 -30.55
C PRO A 190 0.80 -1.81 -30.51
N VAL A 191 0.79 -2.46 -31.67
CA VAL A 191 0.39 -3.86 -31.77
C VAL A 191 1.50 -4.69 -31.11
N ALA A 192 1.16 -5.78 -30.42
CA ALA A 192 2.17 -6.70 -29.88
C ALA A 192 3.15 -7.11 -31.00
N GLY A 193 4.39 -6.58 -30.96
CA GLY A 193 5.39 -6.72 -32.03
C GLY A 193 5.88 -5.42 -32.68
N ASP A 194 5.26 -4.26 -32.40
CA ASP A 194 5.76 -2.96 -32.86
C ASP A 194 7.00 -2.53 -32.06
N LEU A 195 8.15 -2.45 -32.75
CA LEU A 195 9.47 -2.08 -32.23
C LEU A 195 9.63 -0.58 -31.92
N PHE A 196 8.57 0.23 -32.06
CA PHE A 196 8.72 1.68 -32.25
C PHE A 196 8.27 2.56 -31.10
N ASP A 197 7.63 2.02 -30.04
CA ASP A 197 7.25 2.87 -28.92
C ASP A 197 7.17 2.15 -27.57
N ASN A 198 8.33 2.06 -26.90
CA ASN A 198 8.48 1.36 -25.62
C ASN A 198 7.85 2.14 -24.43
N ASP A 199 7.45 3.40 -24.63
CA ASP A 199 6.98 4.28 -23.54
C ASP A 199 5.45 4.41 -23.50
N ALA A 200 4.74 3.84 -24.47
CA ALA A 200 3.29 3.82 -24.51
C ALA A 200 2.71 2.81 -23.51
N ILE A 201 1.83 3.27 -22.62
CA ILE A 201 1.13 2.42 -21.64
C ILE A 201 -0.23 2.03 -22.21
N ALA A 202 -0.41 0.73 -22.42
CA ALA A 202 -1.64 0.17 -22.97
C ALA A 202 -2.83 0.29 -21.99
N LEU A 203 -3.99 0.57 -22.56
CA LEU A 203 -5.30 0.60 -21.91
C LEU A 203 -6.24 -0.40 -22.58
N THR A 204 -7.42 -0.60 -22.00
CA THR A 204 -8.47 -1.43 -22.60
C THR A 204 -9.00 -0.83 -23.92
N ASP A 205 -9.63 -1.66 -24.74
CA ASP A 205 -10.27 -1.28 -26.02
C ASP A 205 -9.31 -0.68 -27.05
N GLY A 206 -8.02 -1.04 -27.01
CA GLY A 206 -7.01 -0.58 -27.96
C GLY A 206 -6.60 0.88 -27.80
N HIS A 207 -6.81 1.43 -26.59
CA HIS A 207 -6.32 2.76 -26.22
C HIS A 207 -4.95 2.68 -25.56
N PHE A 208 -4.26 3.81 -25.50
CA PHE A 208 -2.99 3.95 -24.81
C PHE A 208 -2.77 5.41 -24.38
N PHE A 209 -1.79 5.61 -23.52
CA PHE A 209 -1.32 6.93 -23.11
C PHE A 209 0.19 6.91 -22.85
N TYR A 210 0.81 8.08 -22.80
CA TYR A 210 2.18 8.23 -22.31
C TYR A 210 2.14 8.79 -20.90
N SER A 211 3.03 8.31 -20.03
CA SER A 211 3.09 8.82 -18.66
C SER A 211 3.39 10.32 -18.66
N VAL A 212 2.56 11.08 -17.97
CA VAL A 212 2.80 12.49 -17.64
C VAL A 212 3.05 12.65 -16.13
N HIS A 213 3.36 11.54 -15.45
CA HIS A 213 3.49 11.50 -14.01
C HIS A 213 4.56 12.48 -13.53
N LYS A 214 4.22 13.25 -12.50
CA LYS A 214 5.13 14.18 -11.84
C LYS A 214 5.10 13.95 -10.35
N LYS A 215 6.28 13.71 -9.78
CA LYS A 215 6.48 13.64 -8.35
C LYS A 215 6.09 14.97 -7.69
N ASP A 216 5.40 14.89 -6.57
CA ASP A 216 5.19 16.00 -5.65
C ASP A 216 6.52 16.42 -5.01
N GLN A 217 6.91 17.68 -5.23
CA GLN A 217 8.15 18.26 -4.71
C GLN A 217 8.14 18.40 -3.19
N GLY A 218 6.95 18.40 -2.55
CA GLY A 218 6.82 18.43 -1.09
C GLY A 218 7.08 17.09 -0.41
N GLN A 219 7.16 15.99 -1.17
CA GLN A 219 7.37 14.65 -0.61
C GLN A 219 8.86 14.35 -0.37
N ARG A 220 9.12 13.36 0.49
CA ARG A 220 10.48 12.90 0.82
C ARG A 220 11.27 12.54 -0.44
N LYS A 221 12.60 12.62 -0.40
CA LYS A 221 13.49 12.44 -1.55
C LYS A 221 13.24 11.12 -2.33
N ALA A 222 13.08 10.00 -1.63
CA ALA A 222 12.81 8.69 -2.24
C ALA A 222 11.33 8.43 -2.60
N CYS A 223 10.39 9.26 -2.15
CA CYS A 223 8.96 9.07 -2.44
C CYS A 223 8.63 9.56 -3.86
N LEU A 224 8.00 8.74 -4.69
CA LEU A 224 7.69 9.09 -6.09
C LEU A 224 6.20 9.45 -6.32
N CYS A 225 5.41 9.62 -5.26
CA CYS A 225 3.99 9.93 -5.36
C CYS A 225 3.74 11.26 -6.09
N MET A 226 2.64 11.32 -6.84
CA MET A 226 2.13 12.60 -7.35
C MET A 226 1.48 13.42 -6.24
N ALA A 227 1.18 14.69 -6.55
CA ALA A 227 0.52 15.60 -5.62
C ALA A 227 -0.87 15.08 -5.22
N ALA A 228 -1.16 15.13 -3.91
CA ALA A 228 -2.43 14.73 -3.33
C ALA A 228 -2.76 15.58 -2.11
N LYS A 229 -4.03 15.55 -1.69
CA LYS A 229 -4.48 16.13 -0.42
C LYS A 229 -4.81 15.01 0.55
N ASP A 230 -4.13 15.00 1.68
CA ASP A 230 -4.46 14.10 2.79
C ASP A 230 -5.73 14.59 3.48
N ILE A 231 -6.59 13.64 3.84
CA ILE A 231 -7.84 13.87 4.55
C ILE A 231 -7.85 13.14 5.91
N GLY A 232 -6.71 12.60 6.35
CA GLY A 232 -6.52 11.94 7.64
C GLY A 232 -6.06 12.89 8.75
N GLU A 233 -6.09 12.38 9.99
CA GLU A 233 -5.60 13.09 11.17
C GLU A 233 -4.90 12.11 12.11
N TYR A 234 -3.76 12.51 12.69
CA TYR A 234 -3.04 11.71 13.69
C TYR A 234 -3.87 11.51 14.95
N ASN A 235 -3.55 10.48 15.73
CA ASN A 235 -4.30 10.13 16.96
C ASN A 235 -5.79 9.91 16.73
N THR A 236 -6.19 9.29 15.62
CA THR A 236 -7.61 8.97 15.35
C THR A 236 -7.84 7.48 15.07
N CYS A 237 -6.80 6.72 14.71
CA CYS A 237 -6.93 5.31 14.37
C CYS A 237 -7.06 4.43 15.64
N PRO A 238 -8.14 3.65 15.80
CA PRO A 238 -8.36 2.82 16.99
C PRO A 238 -7.63 1.46 16.95
N HIS A 239 -6.84 1.16 15.90
CA HIS A 239 -6.23 -0.16 15.71
C HIS A 239 -4.99 -0.44 16.57
N MET A 240 -4.45 0.57 17.28
CA MET A 240 -3.44 0.40 18.33
C MET A 240 -2.17 -0.40 17.93
N CYS A 241 -1.74 -0.35 16.67
CA CYS A 241 -0.53 -1.04 16.24
C CYS A 241 0.71 -0.54 17.02
N GLU A 242 1.60 -1.46 17.38
CA GLU A 242 2.75 -1.17 18.24
C GLU A 242 3.82 -0.34 17.50
N TYR A 243 3.97 -0.56 16.20
CA TYR A 243 4.85 0.23 15.34
C TYR A 243 4.18 1.48 14.73
N CYS A 244 3.06 1.94 15.30
CA CYS A 244 2.35 3.09 14.73
C CYS A 244 3.10 4.41 14.96
N TYR A 245 3.46 5.10 13.87
CA TYR A 245 4.02 6.45 13.92
C TYR A 245 2.95 7.56 14.03
N ALA A 246 1.71 7.29 13.62
CA ALA A 246 0.63 8.28 13.55
C ALA A 246 -0.08 8.49 14.91
N ASN A 247 -0.10 7.48 15.78
CA ASN A 247 -0.68 7.57 17.12
C ASN A 247 0.41 7.79 18.18
N THR A 248 0.41 8.95 18.82
CA THR A 248 1.27 9.25 19.99
C THR A 248 0.77 8.60 21.26
N SER A 249 -0.53 8.34 21.37
CA SER A 249 -1.15 7.70 22.54
C SER A 249 -2.36 6.86 22.12
N LYS A 250 -2.36 5.57 22.51
CA LYS A 250 -3.50 4.67 22.32
C LYS A 250 -4.76 5.24 22.98
N GLN A 251 -4.63 5.82 24.18
CA GLN A 251 -5.75 6.41 24.91
C GLN A 251 -6.34 7.62 24.17
N ALA A 252 -5.48 8.52 23.66
CA ALA A 252 -5.93 9.68 22.89
C ALA A 252 -6.65 9.26 21.60
N ALA A 253 -6.09 8.28 20.88
CA ALA A 253 -6.70 7.74 19.67
C ALA A 253 -8.09 7.13 19.94
N LEU A 254 -8.23 6.34 21.01
CA LEU A 254 -9.52 5.77 21.41
C LEU A 254 -10.52 6.84 21.85
N ALA A 255 -10.08 7.88 22.55
CA ALA A 255 -10.95 8.98 22.96
C ALA A 255 -11.47 9.77 21.75
N ASN A 256 -10.59 10.10 20.80
CA ASN A 256 -10.95 10.74 19.55
C ASN A 256 -11.88 9.88 18.70
N TRP A 257 -11.63 8.57 18.61
CA TRP A 257 -12.52 7.64 17.90
C TRP A 257 -13.91 7.57 18.54
N LYS A 258 -13.99 7.56 19.87
CA LYS A 258 -15.29 7.61 20.59
C LYS A 258 -16.04 8.90 20.30
N MET A 259 -15.34 10.03 20.27
CA MET A 259 -15.94 11.34 19.96
C MET A 259 -16.45 11.39 18.50
N HIS A 260 -15.67 10.86 17.55
CA HIS A 260 -16.13 10.69 16.16
C HIS A 260 -17.43 9.88 16.08
N ASN A 261 -17.50 8.73 16.76
CA ASN A 261 -18.71 7.90 16.74
C ASN A 261 -19.93 8.60 17.35
N TYR A 262 -19.72 9.50 18.32
CA TYR A 262 -20.79 10.31 18.90
C TYR A 262 -21.24 11.43 17.95
N ASN A 263 -20.30 12.08 17.26
CA ASN A 263 -20.56 13.15 16.29
C ASN A 263 -19.86 12.91 14.94
N PRO A 264 -20.35 11.96 14.12
CA PRO A 264 -19.65 11.56 12.88
C PRO A 264 -19.72 12.62 11.77
N LYS A 265 -20.50 13.69 11.97
CA LYS A 265 -20.65 14.82 11.06
C LYS A 265 -20.04 16.11 11.62
N GLY A 266 -19.17 16.00 12.63
CA GLY A 266 -18.38 17.13 13.14
C GLY A 266 -17.51 17.75 12.03
N GLU A 267 -17.00 18.95 12.29
CA GLU A 267 -16.14 19.65 11.33
C GLU A 267 -14.79 18.94 11.17
N THR A 268 -14.35 18.22 12.20
CA THR A 268 -13.12 17.42 12.20
C THR A 268 -13.39 15.92 12.24
N ILE A 269 -12.38 15.12 11.87
CA ILE A 269 -12.42 13.66 11.99
C ILE A 269 -12.63 13.23 13.45
N THR A 270 -12.15 14.03 14.40
CA THR A 270 -12.35 13.76 15.84
C THR A 270 -13.77 14.06 16.33
N GLY A 271 -14.67 14.54 15.48
CA GLY A 271 -16.06 14.85 15.84
C GLY A 271 -16.23 16.15 16.61
N LYS A 272 -15.24 17.04 16.54
CA LYS A 272 -15.29 18.39 17.12
C LYS A 272 -16.00 19.37 16.20
#